data_AF-A0A257HAL8-F1
#
_entry.id   AF-A0A257HAL8-F1
#
_cell.length_a   1.000
_cell.length_b   1.000
_cell.length_c   1.000
_cell.angle_alpha   90.00
_cell.angle_beta   90.00
_cell.angle_gamma   90.00
#
_symmetry.space_group_name_H-M   'P 1'
#
loop_
_entity.id
_entity.type
_entity.pdbx_description
1 polymer ?
#
loop_
_entity_poly.entity_id
_entity_poly.type
_entity_poly.pdbx_seq_one_letter_code
_entity_poly.pdbx_strand_id
1 'polypeptide(L)'
;MLLEDFKLWNDRKGQFSPLKAATLALVCLPALWIAFRLASGMLGAKPIEAALHETGLWATRLLLITLAVTPCRLITGQNKIVLIRRMLGVAALVYTLIHFSLYIVDQRFDLIKVASEIVLRFYLTIGAISLIAMTALGVTSTDGMIRRMSALAWNRLHFLIYPLTLLGLWHGALQSKINVSEAAVMTGLFLALIGVRVMRRRFEMGVLPLIGLVLLSVIVTAGLEAAWYGLATGIPPERIFAANLMIDLQPRPALVVGMIASVLPLLALLSRWLPGTRPPRTRSK
;
A
#
# COMPACT_ATOMS: atom_id res chain seq x y z
N MET A 1 20.59 23.97 15.46
CA MET A 1 20.79 22.59 15.98
C MET A 1 19.71 21.57 15.57
N LEU A 2 18.55 21.95 15.00
CA LEU A 2 17.47 21.00 14.64
C LEU A 2 17.48 20.47 13.19
N LEU A 3 18.37 20.96 12.31
CA LEU A 3 18.40 20.60 10.88
C LEU A 3 19.70 19.92 10.41
N GLU A 4 20.77 19.90 11.20
CA GLU A 4 22.08 19.39 10.75
C GLU A 4 22.16 17.85 10.72
N ASP A 5 21.30 17.16 11.48
CA ASP A 5 21.32 15.69 11.61
C ASP A 5 20.29 14.95 10.73
N PHE A 6 19.45 15.66 9.96
CA PHE A 6 18.39 15.04 9.16
C PHE A 6 18.82 14.76 7.71
N LYS A 7 19.89 13.99 7.53
CA LYS A 7 20.33 13.57 6.18
C LYS A 7 19.46 12.39 5.72
N LEU A 8 18.36 12.70 5.03
CA LEU A 8 17.35 11.74 4.52
C LEU A 8 17.97 10.55 3.77
N TRP A 9 19.05 10.79 3.04
CA TRP A 9 19.75 9.81 2.23
C TRP A 9 20.95 9.15 2.94
N ASN A 10 21.23 9.45 4.21
CA ASN A 10 22.35 8.83 4.93
C ASN A 10 21.90 7.64 5.80
N ASP A 11 22.81 6.71 6.05
CA ASP A 11 22.63 5.62 7.00
C ASP A 11 22.85 6.10 8.45
N ARG A 12 22.74 5.17 9.42
CA ARG A 12 22.93 5.50 10.85
C ARG A 12 24.35 5.94 11.20
N LYS A 13 25.34 5.64 10.34
CA LYS A 13 26.74 6.05 10.51
C LYS A 13 27.02 7.38 9.82
N GLY A 14 26.00 8.04 9.27
CA GLY A 14 26.15 9.30 8.53
C GLY A 14 26.72 9.12 7.12
N GLN A 15 26.83 7.91 6.60
CA GLN A 15 27.32 7.64 5.24
C GLN A 15 26.18 7.69 4.22
N PHE A 16 26.48 8.06 2.98
CA PHE A 16 25.49 8.07 1.90
C PHE A 16 24.91 6.65 1.68
N SER A 17 23.58 6.56 1.60
CA SER A 17 22.83 5.34 1.35
C SER A 17 22.13 5.44 -0.01
N PRO A 18 22.67 4.81 -1.06
CA PRO A 18 22.06 4.80 -2.39
C PRO A 18 20.61 4.31 -2.37
N LEU A 19 20.31 3.31 -1.52
CA LEU A 19 18.97 2.77 -1.37
C LEU A 19 17.96 3.82 -0.87
N LYS A 20 18.35 4.65 0.11
CA LYS A 20 17.49 5.72 0.62
C LYS A 20 17.35 6.84 -0.41
N ALA A 21 18.44 7.26 -1.05
CA ALA A 21 18.40 8.28 -2.09
C ALA A 21 17.50 7.86 -3.28
N ALA A 22 17.69 6.63 -3.78
CA ALA A 22 16.87 6.08 -4.85
C ALA A 22 15.40 5.98 -4.44
N THR A 23 15.12 5.51 -3.23
CA THR A 23 13.73 5.44 -2.76
C THR A 23 13.12 6.84 -2.66
N LEU A 24 13.88 7.86 -2.28
CA LEU A 24 13.39 9.24 -2.12
C LEU A 24 13.01 9.81 -3.49
N ALA A 25 13.90 9.62 -4.49
CA ALA A 25 13.60 9.99 -5.86
C ALA A 25 12.33 9.27 -6.36
N LEU A 26 12.26 7.95 -6.18
CA LEU A 26 11.14 7.13 -6.66
C LEU A 26 9.79 7.52 -6.03
N VAL A 27 9.74 7.85 -4.74
CA VAL A 27 8.47 8.28 -4.11
C VAL A 27 8.05 9.67 -4.53
N CYS A 28 8.95 10.52 -5.04
CA CYS A 28 8.61 11.84 -5.56
C CYS A 28 8.13 11.80 -7.02
N LEU A 29 8.60 10.84 -7.82
CA LEU A 29 8.29 10.75 -9.26
C LEU A 29 6.79 10.86 -9.58
N PRO A 30 5.86 10.17 -8.88
CA PRO A 30 4.47 10.26 -9.24
C PRO A 30 3.84 11.62 -8.98
N ALA A 31 4.27 12.32 -7.92
CA ALA A 31 3.78 13.66 -7.61
C ALA A 31 4.26 14.64 -8.68
N LEU A 32 5.52 14.52 -9.11
CA LEU A 32 6.07 15.30 -10.22
C LEU A 32 5.33 15.01 -11.53
N TRP A 33 5.01 13.74 -11.81
CA TRP A 33 4.25 13.35 -12.99
C TRP A 33 2.81 13.90 -12.98
N ILE A 34 2.12 13.84 -11.84
CA ILE A 34 0.78 14.43 -11.69
C ILE A 34 0.84 15.94 -11.87
N ALA A 35 1.81 16.62 -11.24
CA ALA A 35 1.99 18.06 -11.37
C ALA A 35 2.30 18.47 -12.83
N PHE A 36 3.15 17.70 -13.52
CA PHE A 36 3.44 17.91 -14.93
C PHE A 36 2.18 17.77 -15.80
N ARG A 37 1.39 16.69 -15.63
CA ARG A 37 0.13 16.49 -16.37
C ARG A 37 -0.90 17.57 -16.07
N LEU A 38 -0.94 18.07 -14.84
CA LEU A 38 -1.80 19.19 -14.44
C LEU A 38 -1.38 20.48 -15.15
N ALA A 39 -0.10 20.83 -15.12
CA ALA A 39 0.44 22.05 -15.72
C ALA A 39 0.36 22.05 -17.26
N SER A 40 0.45 20.88 -17.89
CA SER A 40 0.37 20.71 -19.34
C SER A 40 -1.06 20.51 -19.86
N GLY A 41 -2.08 20.53 -18.99
CA GLY A 41 -3.48 20.33 -19.40
C GLY A 41 -3.83 18.89 -19.82
N MET A 42 -2.97 17.91 -19.52
CA MET A 42 -3.14 16.50 -19.91
C MET A 42 -4.14 15.73 -19.03
N LEU A 43 -4.66 16.32 -17.96
CA LEU A 43 -5.62 15.69 -17.04
C LEU A 43 -7.10 15.84 -17.49
N GLY A 44 -7.34 16.38 -18.68
CA GLY A 44 -8.67 16.48 -19.27
C GLY A 44 -9.56 17.57 -18.65
N ALA A 45 -10.87 17.45 -18.84
CA ALA A 45 -11.84 18.50 -18.51
C ALA A 45 -11.99 18.79 -17.01
N LYS A 46 -11.66 17.82 -16.14
CA LYS A 46 -11.73 17.96 -14.69
C LYS A 46 -10.38 17.64 -14.04
N PRO A 47 -9.39 18.53 -14.21
CA PRO A 47 -8.00 18.20 -13.88
C PRO A 47 -7.77 18.03 -12.37
N ILE A 48 -8.50 18.77 -11.52
CA ILE A 48 -8.42 18.62 -10.06
C ILE A 48 -9.01 17.29 -9.61
N GLU A 49 -10.16 16.88 -10.13
CA GLU A 49 -10.78 15.58 -9.83
C GLU A 49 -9.87 14.42 -10.25
N ALA A 50 -9.22 14.53 -11.42
CA ALA A 50 -8.25 13.54 -11.89
C ALA A 50 -6.99 13.47 -11.00
N ALA A 51 -6.42 14.62 -10.62
CA ALA A 51 -5.29 14.68 -9.69
C ALA A 51 -5.66 14.14 -8.29
N LEU A 52 -6.88 14.43 -7.81
CA LEU A 52 -7.42 13.91 -6.56
C LEU A 52 -7.46 12.38 -6.57
N HIS A 53 -7.96 11.78 -7.64
CA HIS A 53 -8.02 10.33 -7.78
C HIS A 53 -6.62 9.69 -7.83
N GLU A 54 -5.72 10.23 -8.65
CA GLU A 54 -4.35 9.73 -8.80
C GLU A 54 -3.55 9.82 -7.49
N THR A 55 -3.67 10.91 -6.74
CA THR A 55 -2.97 11.06 -5.46
C THR A 55 -3.48 10.09 -4.40
N GLY A 56 -4.78 9.82 -4.33
CA GLY A 56 -5.35 8.80 -3.44
C GLY A 56 -4.90 7.38 -3.80
N LEU A 57 -4.79 7.11 -5.09
CA LEU A 57 -4.28 5.84 -5.59
C LEU A 57 -2.80 5.64 -5.23
N TRP A 58 -1.97 6.66 -5.41
CA TRP A 58 -0.57 6.62 -5.00
C TRP A 58 -0.37 6.50 -3.48
N ALA A 59 -1.22 7.15 -2.67
CA ALA A 59 -1.20 6.96 -1.22
C ALA A 59 -1.38 5.48 -0.85
N THR A 60 -2.38 4.82 -1.46
CA THR A 60 -2.67 3.41 -1.22
C THR A 60 -1.58 2.48 -1.77
N ARG A 61 -1.00 2.79 -2.95
CA ARG A 61 0.14 2.03 -3.50
C ARG A 61 1.35 2.10 -2.57
N LEU A 62 1.67 3.27 -2.04
CA LEU A 62 2.76 3.46 -1.09
C LEU A 62 2.52 2.76 0.25
N LEU A 63 1.27 2.69 0.72
CA LEU A 63 0.90 1.86 1.88
C LEU A 63 1.20 0.37 1.63
N LEU A 64 0.77 -0.17 0.48
CA LEU A 64 1.05 -1.56 0.13
C LEU A 64 2.55 -1.83 -0.02
N ILE A 65 3.30 -0.92 -0.65
CA ILE A 65 4.77 -1.02 -0.77
C ILE A 65 5.42 -0.99 0.63
N THR A 66 4.94 -0.12 1.53
CA THR A 66 5.39 -0.07 2.93
C THR A 66 5.14 -1.40 3.63
N LEU A 67 3.96 -2.01 3.43
CA LEU A 67 3.64 -3.33 3.95
C LEU A 67 4.48 -4.44 3.29
N ALA A 68 4.88 -4.31 2.03
CA ALA A 68 5.71 -5.29 1.33
C ALA A 68 7.15 -5.39 1.88
N VAL A 69 7.66 -4.33 2.51
CA VAL A 69 9.02 -4.34 3.11
C VAL A 69 9.23 -5.51 4.09
N THR A 70 8.22 -5.89 4.86
CA THR A 70 8.35 -7.01 5.82
C THR A 70 8.42 -8.37 5.11
N PRO A 71 7.47 -8.75 4.24
CA PRO A 71 7.58 -9.93 3.39
C PRO A 71 8.91 -10.02 2.64
N CYS A 72 9.35 -8.94 1.96
CA CYS A 72 10.61 -8.93 1.23
C CYS A 72 11.80 -9.26 2.13
N ARG A 73 11.89 -8.65 3.32
CA ARG A 73 12.94 -8.97 4.30
C ARG A 73 12.87 -10.43 4.78
N LEU A 74 11.67 -10.94 5.05
CA LEU A 74 11.49 -12.31 5.56
C LEU A 74 11.92 -13.35 4.51
N ILE A 75 11.63 -13.10 3.24
CA ILE A 75 11.93 -14.01 2.13
C ILE A 75 13.41 -13.92 1.71
N THR A 76 13.96 -12.72 1.67
CA THR A 76 15.33 -12.49 1.17
C THR A 76 16.40 -12.49 2.26
N GLY A 77 16.03 -12.37 3.54
CA GLY A 77 16.97 -12.18 4.65
C GLY A 77 17.67 -10.81 4.70
N GLN A 78 17.42 -9.93 3.72
CA GLN A 78 18.13 -8.66 3.57
C GLN A 78 17.60 -7.59 4.54
N ASN A 79 18.31 -7.40 5.66
CA ASN A 79 17.93 -6.42 6.69
C ASN A 79 17.98 -4.95 6.21
N LYS A 80 18.78 -4.65 5.18
CA LYS A 80 18.94 -3.29 4.63
C LYS A 80 17.62 -2.71 4.09
N ILE A 81 16.71 -3.55 3.60
CA ILE A 81 15.40 -3.12 3.08
C ILE A 81 14.54 -2.44 4.17
N VAL A 82 14.77 -2.74 5.46
CA VAL A 82 14.04 -2.09 6.56
C VAL A 82 14.32 -0.59 6.64
N LEU A 83 15.48 -0.14 6.16
CA LEU A 83 15.92 1.25 6.24
C LEU A 83 14.99 2.21 5.49
N ILE A 84 14.27 1.73 4.48
CA ILE A 84 13.37 2.56 3.65
C ILE A 84 11.92 2.51 4.11
N ARG A 85 11.56 1.62 5.05
CA ARG A 85 10.17 1.43 5.49
C ARG A 85 9.52 2.72 5.99
N ARG A 86 10.26 3.45 6.85
CA ARG A 86 9.76 4.71 7.42
C ARG A 86 9.55 5.75 6.32
N MET A 87 10.47 5.82 5.36
CA MET A 87 10.39 6.80 4.29
C MET A 87 9.19 6.53 3.37
N LEU A 88 8.92 5.26 3.05
CA LEU A 88 7.74 4.84 2.30
C LEU A 88 6.43 5.16 3.06
N GLY A 89 6.39 4.89 4.37
CA GLY A 89 5.21 5.19 5.19
C GLY A 89 4.94 6.68 5.33
N VAL A 90 5.98 7.50 5.49
CA VAL A 90 5.86 8.97 5.50
C VAL A 90 5.44 9.48 4.12
N ALA A 91 5.99 8.93 3.04
CA ALA A 91 5.55 9.29 1.69
C ALA A 91 4.06 8.97 1.49
N ALA A 92 3.58 7.81 1.94
CA ALA A 92 2.15 7.49 1.91
C ALA A 92 1.30 8.55 2.64
N LEU A 93 1.72 9.01 3.83
CA LEU A 93 1.04 10.11 4.53
C LEU A 93 1.07 11.42 3.74
N VAL A 94 2.21 11.79 3.14
CA VAL A 94 2.31 13.00 2.32
C VAL A 94 1.33 12.95 1.15
N TYR A 95 1.21 11.81 0.47
CA TYR A 95 0.21 11.63 -0.59
C TYR A 95 -1.22 11.71 -0.07
N THR A 96 -1.52 11.14 1.12
CA THR A 96 -2.84 11.29 1.76
C THR A 96 -3.15 12.76 2.09
N LEU A 97 -2.16 13.54 2.55
CA LEU A 97 -2.33 14.96 2.83
C LEU A 97 -2.53 15.78 1.54
N ILE A 98 -1.78 15.47 0.47
CA ILE A 98 -1.99 16.07 -0.86
C ILE A 98 -3.39 15.75 -1.36
N HIS A 99 -3.83 14.48 -1.26
CA HIS A 99 -5.17 14.06 -1.64
C HIS A 99 -6.24 14.85 -0.90
N PHE A 100 -6.14 14.97 0.44
CA PHE A 100 -7.09 15.78 1.21
C PHE A 100 -7.02 17.28 0.84
N SER A 101 -5.84 17.81 0.55
CA SER A 101 -5.67 19.20 0.10
C SER A 101 -6.36 19.42 -1.25
N LEU A 102 -6.23 18.48 -2.19
CA LEU A 102 -6.93 18.53 -3.47
C LEU A 102 -8.45 18.43 -3.30
N TYR A 103 -8.93 17.69 -2.30
CA TYR A 103 -10.36 17.67 -1.97
C TYR A 103 -10.85 19.04 -1.48
N ILE A 104 -10.07 19.74 -0.65
CA ILE A 104 -10.39 21.12 -0.25
C ILE A 104 -10.40 22.06 -1.47
N VAL A 105 -9.43 21.92 -2.38
CA VAL A 105 -9.38 22.69 -3.63
C VAL A 105 -10.59 22.40 -4.52
N ASP A 106 -10.99 21.13 -4.63
CA ASP A 106 -12.19 20.71 -5.38
C ASP A 106 -13.48 21.31 -4.79
N GLN A 107 -13.53 21.47 -3.46
CA GLN A 107 -14.59 22.20 -2.76
C GLN A 107 -14.40 23.73 -2.74
N ARG A 108 -13.49 24.26 -3.57
CA ARG A 108 -13.22 25.70 -3.71
C ARG A 108 -12.86 26.40 -2.39
N PHE A 109 -12.16 25.69 -1.51
CA PHE A 109 -11.78 26.16 -0.17
C PHE A 109 -12.96 26.48 0.78
N ASP A 110 -14.18 26.01 0.47
CA ASP A 110 -15.31 26.08 1.39
C ASP A 110 -15.17 25.01 2.49
N LEU A 111 -14.56 25.39 3.61
CA LEU A 111 -14.27 24.48 4.72
C LEU A 111 -15.53 24.00 5.45
N ILE A 112 -16.60 24.79 5.44
CA ILE A 112 -17.89 24.40 6.03
C ILE A 112 -18.48 23.27 5.20
N LYS A 113 -18.48 23.42 3.88
CA LYS A 113 -18.93 22.39 2.94
C LYS A 113 -18.05 21.13 3.00
N VAL A 114 -16.73 21.28 3.09
CA VAL A 114 -15.81 20.15 3.28
C VAL A 114 -16.20 19.34 4.53
N ALA A 115 -16.39 20.02 5.66
CA ALA A 115 -16.78 19.36 6.91
C ALA A 115 -18.17 18.72 6.82
N SER A 116 -19.15 19.41 6.25
CA SER A 116 -20.51 18.86 6.11
C SER A 116 -20.53 17.61 5.24
N GLU A 117 -19.81 17.62 4.11
CA GLU A 117 -19.73 16.46 3.22
C GLU A 117 -19.03 15.27 3.90
N ILE A 118 -17.98 15.51 4.69
CA ILE A 118 -17.28 14.45 5.46
C ILE A 118 -18.23 13.76 6.45
N VAL A 119 -19.14 14.52 7.07
CA VAL A 119 -20.11 13.98 8.03
C VAL A 119 -21.26 13.28 7.30
N LEU A 120 -21.77 13.88 6.21
CA LEU A 120 -22.95 13.39 5.51
C LEU A 120 -22.67 12.19 4.60
N ARG A 121 -21.42 12.00 4.16
CA ARG A 121 -21.02 10.88 3.29
C ARG A 121 -20.13 9.90 4.02
N PHE A 122 -20.67 8.72 4.33
CA PHE A 122 -19.96 7.70 5.12
C PHE A 122 -18.58 7.32 4.56
N TYR A 123 -18.40 7.26 3.23
CA TYR A 123 -17.09 6.97 2.64
C TYR A 123 -16.07 8.07 2.92
N LEU A 124 -16.48 9.35 2.96
CA LEU A 124 -15.61 10.45 3.34
C LEU A 124 -15.25 10.40 4.83
N THR A 125 -16.19 9.99 5.69
CA THR A 125 -15.91 9.75 7.11
C THR A 125 -14.81 8.69 7.29
N ILE A 126 -14.87 7.58 6.55
CA ILE A 126 -13.82 6.53 6.56
C ILE A 126 -12.46 7.11 6.13
N GLY A 127 -12.46 7.95 5.09
CA GLY A 127 -11.26 8.65 4.62
C GLY A 127 -10.68 9.59 5.68
N ALA A 128 -11.52 10.38 6.35
CA ALA A 128 -11.12 11.31 7.40
C ALA A 128 -10.54 10.60 8.63
N ILE A 129 -11.16 9.49 9.06
CA ILE A 129 -10.63 8.65 10.15
C ILE A 129 -9.23 8.11 9.77
N SER A 130 -9.10 7.61 8.53
CA SER A 130 -7.82 7.12 8.02
C SER A 130 -6.76 8.23 8.00
N LEU A 131 -7.10 9.43 7.54
CA LEU A 131 -6.22 10.60 7.51
C LEU A 131 -5.72 10.99 8.91
N ILE A 132 -6.63 11.11 9.88
CA ILE A 132 -6.28 11.49 11.26
C ILE A 132 -5.34 10.46 11.88
N ALA A 133 -5.69 9.18 11.75
CA ALA A 133 -4.88 8.11 12.31
C ALA A 133 -3.51 8.00 11.58
N MET A 134 -3.46 8.08 10.25
CA MET A 134 -2.19 8.12 9.52
C MET A 134 -1.32 9.32 9.93
N THR A 135 -1.93 10.47 10.19
CA THR A 135 -1.22 11.66 10.70
C THR A 135 -0.60 11.37 12.06
N ALA A 136 -1.32 10.71 12.97
CA ALA A 136 -0.76 10.28 14.25
C ALA A 136 0.43 9.32 14.09
N LEU A 137 0.38 8.37 13.14
CA LEU A 137 1.52 7.49 12.82
C LEU A 137 2.71 8.31 12.28
N GLY A 138 2.47 9.29 11.41
CA GLY A 138 3.52 10.15 10.85
C GLY A 138 4.22 11.01 11.89
N VAL A 139 3.45 11.69 12.75
CA VAL A 139 3.99 12.54 13.83
C VAL A 139 4.81 11.71 14.83
N THR A 140 4.38 10.48 15.10
CA THR A 140 5.08 9.53 15.99
C THR A 140 6.18 8.72 15.30
N SER A 141 6.44 8.96 14.01
CA SER A 141 7.48 8.27 13.26
C SER A 141 8.89 8.83 13.51
N THR A 142 9.12 9.75 14.45
CA THR A 142 10.46 10.32 14.73
C THR A 142 11.27 9.53 15.74
N ASP A 143 12.61 9.61 15.65
CA ASP A 143 13.51 8.93 16.59
C ASP A 143 13.30 9.44 18.02
N GLY A 144 12.98 10.74 18.18
CA GLY A 144 12.59 11.33 19.45
C GLY A 144 11.31 10.73 20.01
N MET A 145 10.27 10.54 19.19
CA MET A 145 9.01 9.95 19.64
C MET A 145 9.13 8.47 19.97
N ILE A 146 9.94 7.71 19.23
CA ILE A 146 10.24 6.31 19.57
C ILE A 146 10.88 6.22 20.97
N ARG A 147 11.80 7.14 21.30
CA ARG A 147 12.42 7.21 22.63
C ARG A 147 11.41 7.63 23.71
N ARG A 148 10.51 8.57 23.42
CA ARG A 148 9.50 9.08 24.37
C ARG A 148 8.38 8.08 24.68
N MET A 149 7.90 7.33 23.69
CA MET A 149 6.71 6.47 23.82
C MET A 149 7.00 5.04 24.28
N SER A 150 8.28 4.69 24.50
CA SER A 150 8.77 3.30 24.57
C SER A 150 8.56 2.51 23.27
N ALA A 151 9.44 1.54 23.01
CA ALA A 151 9.32 0.69 21.81
C ALA A 151 8.00 -0.10 21.78
N LEU A 152 7.45 -0.50 22.94
CA LEU A 152 6.23 -1.29 23.01
C LEU A 152 5.00 -0.47 22.62
N ALA A 153 4.81 0.72 23.20
CA ALA A 153 3.64 1.55 22.87
C ALA A 153 3.73 2.08 21.43
N TRP A 154 4.93 2.43 20.96
CA TRP A 154 5.16 2.81 19.57
C TRP A 154 4.77 1.68 18.60
N ASN A 155 5.16 0.44 18.89
CA ASN A 155 4.79 -0.73 18.08
C ASN A 155 3.27 -0.98 18.10
N ARG A 156 2.60 -0.79 19.24
CA ARG A 156 1.13 -0.94 19.33
C ARG A 156 0.42 0.10 18.46
N LEU A 157 0.83 1.37 18.53
CA LEU A 157 0.26 2.43 17.69
C LEU A 157 0.51 2.14 16.20
N HIS A 158 1.74 1.77 15.83
CA HIS A 158 2.08 1.50 14.43
C HIS A 158 1.47 0.19 13.89
N PHE A 159 0.92 -0.66 14.76
CA PHE A 159 0.11 -1.79 14.31
C PHE A 159 -1.19 -1.34 13.62
N LEU A 160 -1.66 -0.12 13.88
CA LEU A 160 -2.81 0.46 13.19
C LEU A 160 -2.60 0.59 11.68
N ILE A 161 -1.38 0.51 11.16
CA ILE A 161 -1.13 0.54 9.71
C ILE A 161 -1.93 -0.53 8.96
N TYR A 162 -2.22 -1.68 9.58
CA TYR A 162 -3.01 -2.76 8.96
C TYR A 162 -4.49 -2.39 8.79
N PRO A 163 -5.24 -2.07 9.86
CA PRO A 163 -6.63 -1.61 9.69
C PRO A 163 -6.71 -0.31 8.89
N LEU A 164 -5.74 0.61 8.98
CA LEU A 164 -5.73 1.84 8.18
C LEU A 164 -5.55 1.58 6.68
N THR A 165 -4.72 0.61 6.31
CA THR A 165 -4.59 0.20 4.90
C THR A 165 -5.91 -0.38 4.40
N LEU A 166 -6.59 -1.20 5.21
CA LEU A 166 -7.91 -1.74 4.87
C LEU A 166 -8.96 -0.64 4.72
N LEU A 167 -9.00 0.34 5.64
CA LEU A 167 -9.92 1.47 5.54
C LEU A 167 -9.64 2.35 4.32
N GLY A 168 -8.38 2.59 3.97
CA GLY A 168 -8.00 3.30 2.75
C GLY A 168 -8.44 2.57 1.47
N LEU A 169 -8.24 1.25 1.41
CA LEU A 169 -8.73 0.41 0.31
C LEU A 169 -10.26 0.46 0.21
N TRP A 170 -10.95 0.39 1.34
CA TRP A 170 -12.41 0.44 1.38
C TRP A 170 -12.93 1.82 0.96
N HIS A 171 -12.33 2.90 1.45
CA HIS A 171 -12.64 4.27 1.03
C HIS A 171 -12.55 4.42 -0.50
N GLY A 172 -11.44 3.95 -1.11
CA GLY A 172 -11.27 3.99 -2.56
C GLY A 172 -12.26 3.08 -3.32
N ALA A 173 -12.56 1.89 -2.79
CA ALA A 173 -13.53 0.98 -3.39
C ALA A 173 -14.94 1.60 -3.44
N LEU A 174 -15.36 2.31 -2.39
CA LEU A 174 -16.68 2.97 -2.33
C LEU A 174 -16.80 4.15 -3.31
N GLN A 175 -15.69 4.76 -3.71
CA GLN A 175 -15.68 5.81 -4.73
C GLN A 175 -15.78 5.25 -6.16
N SER A 176 -15.47 3.96 -6.35
CA SER A 176 -15.44 3.32 -7.66
C SER A 176 -16.85 3.07 -8.16
N LYS A 177 -17.26 3.76 -9.23
CA LYS A 177 -18.65 3.72 -9.72
C LYS A 177 -19.01 2.43 -10.47
N ILE A 178 -18.14 1.96 -11.37
CA ILE A 178 -18.44 0.84 -12.28
C ILE A 178 -17.27 -0.14 -12.35
N ASN A 179 -16.06 0.37 -12.51
CA ASN A 179 -14.86 -0.44 -12.56
C ASN A 179 -14.21 -0.49 -11.17
N VAL A 180 -14.31 -1.65 -10.51
CA VAL A 180 -13.67 -1.90 -9.20
C VAL A 180 -12.38 -2.70 -9.33
N SER A 181 -11.88 -2.93 -10.55
CA SER A 181 -10.72 -3.77 -10.81
C SER A 181 -9.48 -3.31 -10.03
N GLU A 182 -9.21 -2.01 -9.98
CA GLU A 182 -8.07 -1.49 -9.24
C GLU A 182 -8.20 -1.74 -7.72
N ALA A 183 -9.39 -1.49 -7.16
CA ALA A 183 -9.66 -1.77 -5.76
C ALA A 183 -9.54 -3.28 -5.44
N ALA A 184 -10.03 -4.14 -6.33
CA ALA A 184 -9.93 -5.59 -6.21
C ALA A 184 -8.47 -6.07 -6.24
N VAL A 185 -7.66 -5.55 -7.18
CA VAL A 185 -6.22 -5.86 -7.24
C VAL A 185 -5.51 -5.45 -5.96
N MET A 186 -5.70 -4.20 -5.52
CA MET A 186 -5.02 -3.69 -4.33
C MET A 186 -5.43 -4.43 -3.06
N THR A 187 -6.70 -4.83 -2.96
CA THR A 187 -7.21 -5.66 -1.86
C THR A 187 -6.61 -7.08 -1.90
N GLY A 188 -6.55 -7.71 -3.07
CA GLY A 188 -5.91 -9.01 -3.24
C GLY A 188 -4.43 -8.99 -2.85
N LEU A 189 -3.70 -7.95 -3.27
CA LEU A 189 -2.30 -7.74 -2.87
C LEU A 189 -2.17 -7.53 -1.36
N PHE A 190 -3.03 -6.72 -0.75
CA PHE A 190 -3.06 -6.56 0.70
C PHE A 190 -3.22 -7.90 1.41
N LEU A 191 -4.20 -8.71 0.99
CA LEU A 191 -4.46 -10.02 1.58
C LEU A 191 -3.28 -10.99 1.38
N ALA A 192 -2.61 -10.98 0.22
CA ALA A 192 -1.38 -11.74 0.02
C ALA A 192 -0.27 -11.32 1.01
N LEU A 193 -0.07 -10.01 1.20
CA LEU A 193 0.92 -9.48 2.14
C LEU A 193 0.59 -9.81 3.60
N ILE A 194 -0.69 -9.85 3.97
CA ILE A 194 -1.15 -10.34 5.28
C ILE A 194 -0.92 -11.85 5.40
N GLY A 195 -1.23 -12.61 4.34
CA GLY A 195 -1.02 -14.06 4.28
C GLY A 195 0.41 -14.46 4.60
N VAL A 196 1.41 -13.77 4.01
CA VAL A 196 2.84 -13.96 4.38
C VAL A 196 3.07 -13.82 5.89
N ARG A 197 2.47 -12.83 6.53
CA ARG A 197 2.66 -12.55 7.97
C ARG A 197 2.00 -13.59 8.87
N VAL A 198 0.91 -14.18 8.42
CA VAL A 198 0.23 -15.28 9.11
C VAL A 198 1.04 -16.56 8.93
N MET A 199 1.45 -16.87 7.71
CA MET A 199 2.20 -18.07 7.36
C MET A 199 3.55 -18.17 8.07
N ARG A 200 4.27 -17.06 8.27
CA ARG A 200 5.59 -17.10 8.95
C ARG A 200 5.58 -17.71 10.36
N ARG A 201 4.40 -17.83 10.99
CA ARG A 201 4.25 -18.45 12.33
C ARG A 201 4.23 -19.99 12.24
N ARG A 202 3.86 -20.54 11.09
CA ARG A 202 3.56 -21.97 10.89
C ARG A 202 4.45 -22.63 9.83
N PHE A 203 4.89 -21.88 8.83
CA PHE A 203 5.64 -22.38 7.68
C PHE A 203 6.94 -21.60 7.48
N GLU A 204 7.95 -22.26 6.93
CA GLU A 204 9.12 -21.60 6.39
C GLU A 204 8.75 -20.85 5.09
N MET A 205 9.39 -19.71 4.85
CA MET A 205 9.11 -18.83 3.70
C MET A 205 9.76 -19.35 2.41
N GLY A 206 9.57 -20.64 2.11
CA GLY A 206 10.07 -21.30 0.92
C GLY A 206 9.19 -21.07 -0.32
N VAL A 207 9.67 -21.52 -1.47
CA VAL A 207 8.98 -21.35 -2.76
C VAL A 207 7.58 -21.99 -2.76
N LEU A 208 7.45 -23.24 -2.28
CA LEU A 208 6.17 -23.98 -2.33
C LEU A 208 5.04 -23.32 -1.50
N PRO A 209 5.24 -22.97 -0.21
CA PRO A 209 4.22 -22.22 0.52
C PRO A 209 3.82 -20.91 -0.17
N LEU A 210 4.80 -20.20 -0.76
CA LEU A 210 4.53 -18.93 -1.45
C LEU A 210 3.74 -19.11 -2.75
N ILE A 211 3.97 -20.18 -3.51
CA ILE A 211 3.11 -20.54 -4.65
C ILE A 211 1.69 -20.80 -4.18
N GLY A 212 1.51 -21.58 -3.10
CA GLY A 212 0.19 -21.83 -2.52
C GLY A 212 -0.53 -20.54 -2.09
N LEU A 213 0.21 -19.59 -1.52
CA LEU A 213 -0.32 -18.28 -1.17
C LEU A 213 -0.72 -17.45 -2.39
N VAL A 214 0.08 -17.49 -3.47
CA VAL A 214 -0.26 -16.80 -4.73
C VAL A 214 -1.57 -17.36 -5.28
N LEU A 215 -1.70 -18.68 -5.40
CA LEU A 215 -2.93 -19.32 -5.88
C LEU A 215 -4.14 -18.97 -4.99
N LEU A 216 -3.97 -19.00 -3.67
CA LEU A 216 -5.01 -18.58 -2.73
C LEU A 216 -5.41 -17.11 -2.94
N SER A 217 -4.43 -16.22 -3.15
CA SER A 217 -4.71 -14.80 -3.38
C SER A 217 -5.48 -14.54 -4.68
N VAL A 218 -5.21 -15.32 -5.73
CA VAL A 218 -5.96 -15.28 -7.00
C VAL A 218 -7.41 -15.68 -6.77
N ILE A 219 -7.63 -16.84 -6.11
CA ILE A 219 -8.98 -17.36 -5.82
C ILE A 219 -9.78 -16.39 -4.95
N VAL A 220 -9.16 -15.87 -3.88
CA VAL A 220 -9.82 -14.92 -2.97
C VAL A 220 -10.15 -13.61 -3.69
N THR A 221 -9.25 -13.11 -4.54
CA THR A 221 -9.51 -11.89 -5.33
C THR A 221 -10.67 -12.09 -6.29
N ALA A 222 -10.70 -13.20 -7.02
CA ALA A 222 -11.80 -13.54 -7.93
C ALA A 222 -13.13 -13.65 -7.16
N GLY A 223 -13.13 -14.27 -5.98
CA GLY A 223 -14.31 -14.37 -5.12
C GLY A 223 -14.80 -13.03 -4.60
N LEU A 224 -13.89 -12.14 -4.18
CA LEU A 224 -14.26 -10.79 -3.72
C LEU A 224 -14.84 -9.93 -4.84
N GLU A 225 -14.25 -9.98 -6.04
CA GLU A 225 -14.77 -9.26 -7.20
C GLU A 225 -16.14 -9.81 -7.63
N ALA A 226 -16.29 -11.14 -7.67
CA ALA A 226 -17.56 -11.79 -7.98
C ALA A 226 -18.66 -11.45 -6.97
N ALA A 227 -18.34 -11.46 -5.68
CA ALA A 227 -19.28 -11.09 -4.62
C ALA A 227 -19.68 -9.61 -4.73
N TRP A 228 -18.73 -8.71 -5.00
CA TRP A 228 -19.02 -7.29 -5.16
C TRP A 228 -19.99 -7.05 -6.32
N TYR A 229 -19.65 -7.54 -7.52
CA TYR A 229 -20.52 -7.34 -8.69
C TYR A 229 -21.87 -8.04 -8.52
N GLY A 230 -21.91 -9.22 -7.92
CA GLY A 230 -23.16 -9.91 -7.63
C GLY A 230 -24.09 -9.13 -6.71
N LEU A 231 -23.56 -8.56 -5.63
CA LEU A 231 -24.33 -7.76 -4.69
C LEU A 231 -24.70 -6.38 -5.24
N ALA A 232 -23.79 -5.74 -5.98
CA ALA A 232 -23.98 -4.36 -6.46
C ALA A 232 -24.82 -4.27 -7.75
N THR A 233 -24.77 -5.29 -8.62
CA THR A 233 -25.37 -5.24 -9.96
C THR A 233 -26.39 -6.35 -10.23
N GLY A 234 -26.47 -7.36 -9.36
CA GLY A 234 -27.34 -8.53 -9.56
C GLY A 234 -26.84 -9.52 -10.62
N ILE A 235 -25.65 -9.30 -11.19
CA ILE A 235 -25.03 -10.24 -12.13
C ILE A 235 -24.66 -11.53 -11.39
N PRO A 236 -24.95 -12.73 -11.92
CA PRO A 236 -24.64 -13.97 -11.24
C PRO A 236 -23.13 -14.10 -10.92
N PRO A 237 -22.74 -14.24 -9.63
CA PRO A 237 -21.33 -14.24 -9.20
C PRO A 237 -20.46 -15.29 -9.90
N GLU A 238 -21.03 -16.45 -10.23
CA GLU A 238 -20.32 -17.53 -10.91
C GLU A 238 -19.78 -17.11 -12.28
N ARG A 239 -20.48 -16.22 -12.99
CA ARG A 239 -20.02 -15.70 -14.29
C ARG A 239 -18.82 -14.79 -14.13
N ILE A 240 -18.83 -13.92 -13.11
CA ILE A 240 -17.72 -13.00 -12.83
C ILE A 240 -16.50 -13.78 -12.30
N PHE A 241 -16.73 -14.80 -11.48
CA PHE A 241 -15.68 -15.69 -10.99
C PHE A 241 -15.02 -16.45 -12.14
N ALA A 242 -15.83 -17.05 -13.03
CA ALA A 242 -15.30 -17.74 -14.22
C ALA A 242 -14.55 -16.77 -15.14
N ALA A 243 -15.07 -15.55 -15.34
CA ALA A 243 -14.42 -14.54 -16.16
C ALA A 243 -13.02 -14.18 -15.63
N ASN A 244 -12.80 -14.20 -14.32
CA ASN A 244 -11.48 -13.94 -13.72
C ASN A 244 -10.40 -14.95 -14.11
N LEU A 245 -10.79 -16.15 -14.55
CA LEU A 245 -9.88 -17.22 -14.98
C LEU A 245 -9.68 -17.24 -16.50
N MET A 246 -10.46 -16.45 -17.25
CA MET A 246 -10.33 -16.32 -18.70
C MET A 246 -9.15 -15.42 -19.04
N ILE A 247 -8.30 -15.88 -19.97
CA ILE A 247 -7.16 -15.11 -20.48
C ILE A 247 -7.65 -14.31 -21.69
N ASP A 248 -8.31 -13.19 -21.41
CA ASP A 248 -8.75 -12.22 -22.42
C ASP A 248 -7.63 -11.20 -22.73
N LEU A 249 -7.85 -10.30 -23.71
CA LEU A 249 -6.89 -9.25 -24.09
C LEU A 249 -6.47 -8.32 -22.93
N GLN A 250 -7.26 -8.25 -21.85
CA GLN A 250 -6.93 -7.51 -20.63
C GLN A 250 -6.97 -8.44 -19.42
N PRO A 251 -5.90 -8.52 -18.61
CA PRO A 251 -5.86 -9.41 -17.46
C PRO A 251 -6.87 -8.92 -16.40
N ARG A 252 -7.73 -9.85 -15.96
CA ARG A 252 -8.68 -9.63 -14.88
C ARG A 252 -7.97 -9.40 -13.54
N PRO A 253 -8.61 -8.74 -12.56
CA PRO A 253 -7.99 -8.44 -11.27
C PRO A 253 -7.31 -9.61 -10.59
N ALA A 254 -7.92 -10.79 -10.57
CA ALA A 254 -7.32 -11.98 -9.97
C ALA A 254 -6.01 -12.38 -10.66
N LEU A 255 -5.95 -12.33 -12.00
CA LEU A 255 -4.73 -12.62 -12.76
C LEU A 255 -3.66 -11.57 -12.52
N VAL A 256 -4.03 -10.29 -12.44
CA VAL A 256 -3.10 -9.19 -12.10
C VAL A 256 -2.49 -9.41 -10.71
N VAL A 257 -3.30 -9.80 -9.71
CA VAL A 257 -2.80 -10.17 -8.38
C VAL A 257 -1.85 -11.35 -8.46
N GLY A 258 -2.20 -12.39 -9.22
CA GLY A 258 -1.34 -13.55 -9.43
C GLY A 258 0.02 -13.19 -10.03
N MET A 259 0.03 -12.36 -11.08
CA MET A 259 1.26 -11.89 -11.73
C MET A 259 2.15 -11.09 -10.77
N ILE A 260 1.58 -10.13 -10.04
CA ILE A 260 2.34 -9.29 -9.11
C ILE A 260 2.80 -10.10 -7.90
N ALA A 261 1.93 -10.93 -7.30
CA ALA A 261 2.24 -11.73 -6.13
C ALA A 261 3.26 -12.84 -6.42
N SER A 262 3.40 -13.27 -7.68
CA SER A 262 4.44 -14.22 -8.14
C SER A 262 5.87 -13.72 -7.91
N VAL A 263 6.05 -12.41 -7.68
CA VAL A 263 7.32 -11.86 -7.19
C VAL A 263 7.75 -12.50 -5.87
N LEU A 264 6.83 -12.93 -5.00
CA LEU A 264 7.16 -13.54 -3.71
C LEU A 264 7.91 -14.88 -3.85
N PRO A 265 7.38 -15.92 -4.54
CA PRO A 265 8.13 -17.15 -4.77
C PRO A 265 9.39 -16.93 -5.63
N LEU A 266 9.36 -15.99 -6.58
CA LEU A 266 10.55 -15.62 -7.36
C LEU A 266 11.66 -15.07 -6.46
N LEU A 267 11.34 -14.15 -5.53
CA LEU A 267 12.29 -13.64 -4.54
C LEU A 267 12.85 -14.76 -3.65
N ALA A 268 12.03 -15.76 -3.29
CA ALA A 268 12.47 -16.90 -2.50
C ALA A 268 13.42 -17.83 -3.28
N LEU A 269 13.24 -17.94 -4.59
CA LEU A 269 14.14 -18.68 -5.47
C LEU A 269 15.47 -17.95 -5.64
N LEU A 270 15.40 -16.65 -5.94
CA LEU A 270 16.58 -15.80 -6.16
C LEU A 270 17.37 -15.55 -4.88
N SER A 271 16.72 -15.54 -3.71
CA SER A 271 17.42 -15.30 -2.44
C SER A 271 18.44 -16.37 -2.09
N ARG A 272 18.32 -17.59 -2.64
CA ARG A 272 19.32 -18.66 -2.50
C ARG A 272 20.73 -18.25 -2.97
N TRP A 273 20.80 -17.25 -3.85
CA TRP A 273 22.03 -16.74 -4.45
C TRP A 273 22.52 -15.43 -3.81
N LEU A 274 21.77 -14.88 -2.82
CA LEU A 274 22.12 -13.62 -2.17
C LEU A 274 23.12 -13.84 -1.02
N PRO A 275 24.21 -13.05 -0.95
CA PRO A 275 25.14 -13.10 0.18
C PRO A 275 24.46 -12.70 1.49
N GLY A 276 24.73 -13.45 2.57
CA GLY A 276 24.21 -13.18 3.91
C GLY A 276 22.81 -13.72 4.21
N THR A 277 22.27 -14.59 3.34
CA THR A 277 21.08 -15.38 3.68
C THR A 277 21.43 -16.36 4.79
N ARG A 278 20.75 -16.23 5.95
CA ARG A 278 20.83 -17.26 6.98
C ARG A 278 20.15 -18.52 6.42
N PRO A 279 20.77 -19.71 6.48
CA PRO A 279 20.09 -20.94 6.10
C PRO A 279 18.79 -21.08 6.91
N PRO A 280 17.74 -21.71 6.34
CA PRO A 280 16.50 -21.98 7.07
C PRO A 280 16.84 -22.66 8.40
N ARG A 281 16.32 -22.13 9.51
CA ARG A 281 16.44 -22.80 10.81
C ARG A 281 15.60 -24.06 10.74
N THR A 282 16.23 -25.18 10.45
CA THR A 282 15.62 -26.50 10.65
C THR A 282 15.13 -26.56 12.09
N ARG A 283 13.81 -26.53 12.30
CA ARG A 283 13.24 -26.88 13.61
C ARG A 283 13.58 -28.36 13.82
N SER A 284 14.55 -28.64 14.69
CA SER A 284 14.67 -29.99 15.27
C SER A 284 13.34 -30.32 15.91
N LYS A 285 12.77 -31.47 15.53
CA LYS A 285 11.53 -32.00 16.09
C LYS A 285 11.66 -32.22 17.59
#